data_AF-A0A3S1D3Q2-F1
#
_entry.id   AF-A0A3S1D3Q2-F1
#
_cell.length_a   1.000
_cell.length_b   1.000
_cell.length_c   1.000
_cell.angle_alpha   90.00
_cell.angle_beta   90.00
_cell.angle_gamma   90.00
#
_symmetry.space_group_name_H-M   'P 1'
#
loop_
_entity.id
_entity.type
_entity.pdbx_description
1 polymer ?
#
loop_
_entity_poly.entity_id
_entity_poly.type
_entity_poly.pdbx_seq_one_letter_code
_entity_poly.pdbx_strand_id
1 'polypeptide(L)'
;MVQPAGDTAHIEMFFTRKRDALYCIVPRYRPQLRIRNYTAPAKAAVTILGSNRRIRWQQQGKDCVIDLSALQPGDINPELFVLKVQ
;
A
#
# COMPACT_ATOMS: atom_id res chain seq x y z
N MET A 1 9.10 -4.09 15.11
CA MET A 1 8.85 -4.90 13.89
C MET A 1 10.15 -5.53 13.43
N VAL A 2 10.11 -6.82 13.06
CA VAL A 2 11.27 -7.57 12.58
C VAL A 2 11.68 -7.03 11.20
N GLN A 3 12.96 -6.70 11.03
CA GLN A 3 13.50 -6.36 9.72
C GLN A 3 13.55 -7.64 8.87
N PRO A 4 13.19 -7.59 7.57
CA PRO A 4 13.28 -8.77 6.71
C PRO A 4 14.71 -9.33 6.72
N ALA A 5 14.91 -10.48 7.37
CA ALA A 5 16.08 -11.33 7.24
C ALA A 5 15.62 -12.58 6.49
N GLY A 6 16.43 -13.08 5.55
CA GLY A 6 16.04 -14.11 4.57
C GLY A 6 15.42 -15.37 5.18
N ASP A 7 15.71 -15.64 6.45
CA ASP A 7 15.25 -16.84 7.18
C ASP A 7 14.08 -16.58 8.13
N THR A 8 13.43 -15.41 8.03
CA THR A 8 12.31 -15.02 8.91
C THR A 8 11.08 -14.57 8.13
N ALA A 9 9.90 -15.05 8.53
CA ALA A 9 8.65 -14.54 8.00
C ALA A 9 8.37 -13.14 8.58
N HIS A 10 8.12 -12.15 7.72
CA HIS A 10 7.70 -10.81 8.12
C HIS A 10 6.35 -10.45 7.47
N ILE A 11 5.51 -9.74 8.24
CA ILE A 11 4.27 -9.19 7.71
C ILE A 11 4.58 -7.84 7.06
N GLU A 12 4.33 -7.72 5.76
CA GLU A 12 4.53 -6.47 5.02
C GLU A 12 3.36 -5.51 5.21
N MET A 13 2.13 -6.02 5.20
CA MET A 13 0.89 -5.26 5.27
C MET A 13 -0.23 -6.13 5.86
N PHE A 14 -1.19 -5.48 6.51
CA PHE A 14 -2.46 -6.11 6.89
C PHE A 14 -3.58 -5.61 5.99
N PHE A 15 -4.62 -6.42 5.81
CA PHE A 15 -5.73 -6.09 4.89
C PHE A 15 -7.08 -6.18 5.58
N THR A 16 -7.96 -5.23 5.28
CA THR A 16 -9.39 -5.33 5.55
C THR A 16 -10.18 -4.89 4.32
N ARG A 17 -11.42 -5.36 4.18
CA ARG A 17 -12.26 -5.01 3.02
C ARG A 17 -13.63 -4.55 3.49
N LYS A 18 -14.15 -3.50 2.85
CA LYS A 18 -15.53 -3.06 3.01
C LYS A 18 -16.09 -2.71 1.63
N ARG A 19 -17.12 -3.44 1.21
CA ARG A 19 -17.71 -3.32 -0.14
C ARG A 19 -16.64 -3.51 -1.25
N ASP A 20 -16.49 -2.50 -2.08
CA ASP A 20 -15.55 -2.37 -3.19
C ASP A 20 -14.15 -1.87 -2.78
N ALA A 21 -13.97 -1.41 -1.53
CA ALA A 21 -12.71 -0.89 -1.06
C ALA A 21 -11.85 -1.93 -0.31
N LEU A 22 -10.59 -2.08 -0.75
CA LEU A 22 -9.53 -2.76 -0.02
C LEU A 22 -8.72 -1.73 0.78
N TYR A 23 -8.57 -1.97 2.08
CA TYR A 23 -7.72 -1.19 2.96
C TYR A 23 -6.44 -1.97 3.24
N CYS A 24 -5.29 -1.34 3.01
CA CYS A 24 -3.98 -1.90 3.28
C CYS A 24 -3.36 -1.08 4.42
N ILE A 25 -3.18 -1.71 5.58
CA ILE A 25 -2.53 -1.11 6.74
C ILE A 25 -1.04 -1.38 6.60
N VAL A 26 -0.29 -0.30 6.38
CA VAL A 26 1.14 -0.34 6.09
C VAL A 26 1.90 0.09 7.35
N PRO A 27 2.59 -0.85 8.01
CA PRO A 27 3.21 -0.60 9.30
C PRO A 27 4.65 -0.07 9.17
N ARG A 28 5.13 0.18 7.94
CA ARG A 28 6.41 0.84 7.67
C ARG A 28 6.46 1.40 6.26
N TYR A 29 6.91 2.65 6.11
CA TYR A 29 7.12 3.24 4.79
C TYR A 29 8.13 2.48 3.92
N ARG A 30 7.79 2.36 2.64
CA ARG A 30 8.62 1.89 1.53
C ARG A 30 8.27 2.71 0.29
N PRO A 31 9.24 3.03 -0.60
CA PRO A 31 8.96 3.79 -1.81
C PRO A 31 8.06 3.04 -2.80
N GLN A 32 7.96 1.72 -2.67
CA GLN A 32 7.08 0.87 -3.46
C GLN A 32 6.44 -0.18 -2.56
N LEU A 33 5.16 -0.45 -2.79
CA LEU A 33 4.42 -1.55 -2.17
C LEU A 33 3.86 -2.47 -3.24
N ARG A 34 3.81 -3.76 -2.95
CA ARG A 34 3.26 -4.79 -3.85
C ARG A 34 2.16 -5.54 -3.12
N ILE A 35 0.92 -5.35 -3.55
CA ILE A 35 -0.20 -6.18 -3.12
C ILE A 35 -0.20 -7.41 -4.03
N ARG A 36 0.28 -8.53 -3.49
CA ARG A 36 0.44 -9.77 -4.24
C ARG A 36 -0.91 -10.41 -4.55
N ASN A 37 -1.05 -10.99 -5.73
CA ASN A 37 -2.24 -11.71 -6.17
C ASN A 37 -3.55 -10.91 -5.99
N TYR A 38 -3.48 -9.61 -6.27
CA TYR A 38 -4.61 -8.69 -6.25
C TYR A 38 -4.72 -7.96 -7.59
N THR A 39 -5.85 -8.15 -8.25
CA THR A 39 -6.22 -7.41 -9.46
C THR A 39 -7.12 -6.26 -9.06
N ALA A 40 -6.60 -5.04 -9.11
CA ALA A 40 -7.39 -3.85 -8.82
C ALA A 40 -8.40 -3.56 -9.96
N PRO A 41 -9.57 -2.97 -9.66
CA PRO A 41 -10.49 -2.49 -10.69
C PRO A 41 -9.79 -1.56 -11.70
N ALA A 42 -10.18 -1.63 -12.97
CA ALA A 42 -9.51 -0.88 -14.06
C ALA A 42 -9.46 0.64 -13.85
N LYS A 43 -10.39 1.19 -13.07
CA LYS A 43 -10.47 2.62 -12.74
C LYS A 43 -10.22 2.89 -11.25
N ALA A 44 -9.56 1.96 -10.55
CA ALA A 44 -9.35 2.10 -9.11
C ALA A 44 -8.54 3.36 -8.79
N ALA A 45 -8.97 4.06 -7.75
CA ALA A 45 -8.24 5.11 -7.09
C ALA A 45 -7.48 4.52 -5.90
N VAL A 46 -6.19 4.82 -5.81
CA VAL A 46 -5.36 4.54 -4.64
C VAL A 46 -5.17 5.85 -3.88
N THR A 47 -5.56 5.85 -2.61
CA THR A 47 -5.51 7.03 -1.72
C THR A 47 -4.92 6.64 -0.37
N ILE A 48 -4.35 7.61 0.34
CA ILE A 48 -3.89 7.41 1.72
C ILE A 48 -4.88 8.12 2.64
N LEU A 49 -5.38 7.41 3.66
CA LEU A 49 -6.30 8.01 4.62
C LEU A 49 -5.59 9.15 5.37
N GLY A 50 -6.22 10.33 5.42
CA GLY A 50 -5.66 11.53 6.05
C GLY A 50 -4.64 12.29 5.19
N SER A 51 -4.47 11.92 3.91
CA SER A 51 -3.58 12.62 2.98
C SER A 51 -4.31 13.01 1.69
N ASN A 52 -3.95 14.16 1.14
CA ASN A 52 -4.47 14.65 -0.15
C ASN A 52 -3.53 14.32 -1.32
N ARG A 53 -2.49 13.50 -1.08
CA ARG A 53 -1.52 13.13 -2.10
C ARG A 53 -2.11 12.14 -3.10
N ARG A 54 -1.86 12.39 -4.37
CA ARG A 54 -2.22 11.48 -5.47
C ARG A 54 -1.21 10.33 -5.51
N ILE A 55 -1.70 9.10 -5.45
CA ILE A 55 -0.87 7.90 -5.49
C ILE A 55 -0.95 7.25 -6.87
N ARG A 56 0.21 6.92 -7.43
CA ARG A 56 0.30 6.17 -8.68
C ARG A 56 0.30 4.68 -8.38
N TRP A 57 -0.32 3.91 -9.26
CA TRP A 57 -0.31 2.45 -9.17
C TRP A 57 -0.40 1.86 -10.57
N GLN A 58 -0.02 0.58 -10.68
CA GLN A 58 -0.14 -0.19 -11.91
C GLN A 58 -0.36 -1.68 -11.60
N GLN A 59 -1.06 -2.37 -12.49
CA GLN A 59 -1.15 -3.83 -12.47
C GLN A 59 0.11 -4.43 -13.10
N GLN A 60 0.77 -5.36 -12.41
CA GLN A 60 1.89 -6.16 -12.92
C GLN A 60 1.55 -7.65 -12.80
N GLY A 61 1.05 -8.24 -13.89
CA GLY A 61 0.54 -9.61 -13.86
C GLY A 61 -0.61 -9.74 -12.85
N LYS A 62 -0.44 -10.61 -11.85
CA LYS A 62 -1.42 -10.82 -10.78
C LYS A 62 -1.28 -9.84 -9.61
N ASP A 63 -0.26 -8.97 -9.62
CA ASP A 63 0.03 -8.08 -8.50
C ASP A 63 -0.35 -6.64 -8.81
N CYS A 64 -0.80 -5.91 -7.78
CA CYS A 64 -0.98 -4.47 -7.84
C CYS A 64 0.22 -3.77 -7.19
N VAL A 65 0.94 -2.98 -7.97
CA VAL A 65 2.14 -2.25 -7.51
C VAL A 65 1.78 -0.78 -7.29
N ILE A 66 2.02 -0.31 -6.07
CA ILE A 66 1.75 1.06 -5.63
C ILE A 66 3.09 1.81 -5.52
N ASP A 67 3.17 2.97 -6.16
CA ASP A 67 4.34 3.84 -6.15
C ASP A 67 4.13 4.98 -5.15
N LEU A 68 4.94 4.96 -4.09
CA LEU A 68 4.97 5.95 -3.01
C LEU A 68 6.22 6.84 -3.08
N SER A 69 7.06 6.70 -4.10
CA SER A 69 8.34 7.41 -4.21
C SER A 69 8.21 8.94 -4.27
N ALA A 70 7.03 9.44 -4.64
CA ALA A 70 6.72 10.87 -4.67
C ALA A 70 6.30 11.46 -3.31
N LEU A 71 6.16 10.64 -2.27
CA LEU A 71 5.83 11.12 -0.92
C LEU A 71 7.02 11.79 -0.25
N GLN A 72 6.75 12.89 0.44
CA GLN A 72 7.72 13.67 1.21
C GLN A 72 7.48 13.48 2.72
N PRO A 73 8.49 13.74 3.56
CA PRO A 73 8.29 13.83 5.01
C PRO A 73 7.13 14.78 5.34
N GLY A 74 6.19 14.32 6.17
CA GLY A 74 4.97 15.07 6.52
C GLY A 74 3.73 14.73 5.68
N ASP A 75 3.87 14.04 4.55
CA ASP A 75 2.71 13.61 3.75
C ASP A 75 1.90 12.48 4.39
N ILE A 76 2.57 11.70 5.25
CA ILE A 76 2.05 10.54 5.97
C ILE A 76 2.76 10.36 7.31
N ASN A 77 2.15 9.60 8.21
CA ASN A 77 2.87 9.02 9.34
C ASN A 77 3.77 7.87 8.82
N PRO A 78 5.11 7.94 8.99
CA PRO A 78 6.02 6.93 8.45
C PRO A 78 6.00 5.60 9.23
N GLU A 79 5.49 5.61 10.46
CA GLU A 79 5.36 4.41 11.31
C GLU A 79 4.13 3.59 10.98
N LEU A 80 3.01 4.24 10.63
CA LEU A 80 1.79 3.54 10.25
C LEU A 80 0.89 4.44 9.42
N PHE A 81 0.44 3.92 8.27
CA PHE A 81 -0.55 4.59 7.43
C PHE A 81 -1.44 3.57 6.74
N VAL A 82 -2.60 4.04 6.24
CA VAL A 82 -3.57 3.18 5.58
C VAL A 82 -3.76 3.63 4.13
N LEU A 83 -3.51 2.72 3.20
CA LEU A 83 -3.90 2.88 1.80
C LEU A 83 -5.31 2.34 1.59
N LYS A 84 -6.09 3.03 0.79
CA LYS A 84 -7.41 2.59 0.32
C LYS A 84 -7.37 2.47 -1.19
N VAL A 85 -7.70 1.28 -1.70
CA VAL A 85 -7.88 0.98 -3.12
C VAL A 85 -9.38 0.79 -3.36
N GLN A 86 -9.99 1.58 -4.24
CA GLN A 86 -11.43 1.53 -4.58
C GLN A 86 -11.66 1.89 -6.04
#